data_AF-A0A930VD58-F1
#
_entry.id   AF-A0A930VD58-F1
#
_cell.length_a   1.000
_cell.length_b   1.000
_cell.length_c   1.000
_cell.angle_alpha   90.00
_cell.angle_beta   90.00
_cell.angle_gamma   90.00
#
_symmetry.space_group_name_H-M   'P 1'
#
loop_
_entity.id
_entity.type
_entity.pdbx_description
1 polymer ?
#
loop_
_entity_poly.entity_id
_entity_poly.type
_entity_poly.pdbx_seq_one_letter_code
_entity_poly.pdbx_strand_id
1 'polypeptide(L)'
;MDDIEVWRVGAWQARRWWLALMTNAIGLVNDSAVLAKMCSYGRAQAMLVLAAEEVARAHFLYDAAQEEWSTPHDTDVWIDVPREVVDMCRPMLSGLQVAERYPAGMSTFWDPDDETGLAFPYSDSAPGGGEIKKQAAGFHVDRTGKLITSPMDIPEGALPLFITLVARGIEMHLAEDRIRHQSARPEEALDLAEFLHVEIFPFAWPEDLKSVLTEEGEKRLGAMTADRIPPPSLTTLRPRPAGWRRRR
;
A
#
# COMPACT_ATOMS: atom_id res chain seq x y z
N MET A 1 12.23 30.98 21.28
CA MET A 1 11.11 30.06 20.97
C MET A 1 10.61 30.56 19.64
N ASP A 2 10.97 29.89 18.56
CA ASP A 2 10.45 30.25 17.25
C ASP A 2 8.95 29.92 17.26
N ASP A 3 8.12 30.87 16.85
CA ASP A 3 6.69 30.65 16.66
C ASP A 3 6.53 29.58 15.58
N ILE A 4 6.13 28.37 16.00
CA ILE A 4 5.78 27.29 15.07
C ILE A 4 4.58 27.80 14.29
N GLU A 5 4.71 27.94 12.98
CA GLU A 5 3.61 28.31 12.11
C GLU A 5 2.58 27.16 12.13
N VAL A 6 1.35 27.48 12.50
CA VAL A 6 0.28 26.50 12.69
C VAL A 6 -0.77 26.65 11.59
N TRP A 7 -1.15 25.53 10.99
CA TRP A 7 -2.24 25.47 10.03
C TRP A 7 -3.51 24.96 10.70
N ARG A 8 -4.68 25.54 10.37
CA ARG A 8 -5.95 25.17 11.00
C ARG A 8 -6.84 24.38 10.06
N VAL A 9 -7.30 23.23 10.51
CA VAL A 9 -8.25 22.37 9.79
C VAL A 9 -9.47 22.08 10.64
N GLY A 10 -10.65 22.03 10.02
CA GLY A 10 -11.86 21.60 10.71
C GLY A 10 -11.84 20.09 10.98
N ALA A 11 -12.51 19.63 12.03
CA ALA A 11 -12.54 18.21 12.43
C ALA A 11 -12.89 17.24 11.29
N TRP A 12 -13.92 17.55 10.50
CA TRP A 12 -14.29 16.73 9.35
C TRP A 12 -13.24 16.72 8.22
N GLN A 13 -12.56 17.85 8.02
CA GLN A 13 -11.47 17.92 7.06
C GLN A 13 -10.26 17.11 7.54
N ALA A 14 -9.95 17.14 8.84
CA ALA A 14 -8.90 16.32 9.44
C ALA A 14 -9.21 14.82 9.30
N ARG A 15 -10.47 14.40 9.47
CA ARG A 15 -10.89 13.00 9.25
C ARG A 15 -10.69 12.56 7.81
N ARG A 16 -11.15 13.38 6.85
CA ARG A 16 -10.94 13.10 5.41
C ARG A 16 -9.46 13.06 5.05
N TRP A 17 -8.66 13.92 5.66
CA TRP A 17 -7.22 13.94 5.46
C TRP A 17 -6.58 12.67 6.02
N TRP A 18 -6.90 12.28 7.25
CA TRP A 18 -6.47 11.01 7.84
C TRP A 18 -6.78 9.82 6.93
N LEU A 19 -8.01 9.73 6.42
CA LEU A 19 -8.42 8.63 5.55
C LEU A 19 -7.63 8.61 4.22
N ALA A 20 -7.32 9.79 3.67
CA ALA A 20 -6.49 9.91 2.47
C ALA A 20 -5.05 9.46 2.73
N LEU A 21 -4.47 9.82 3.87
CA LEU A 21 -3.12 9.38 4.27
C LEU A 21 -3.07 7.85 4.44
N MET A 22 -4.06 7.26 5.12
CA MET A 22 -4.13 5.81 5.32
C MET A 22 -4.30 5.05 4.00
N THR A 23 -5.20 5.53 3.12
CA THR A 23 -5.37 4.96 1.78
C THR A 23 -4.06 5.04 0.98
N ASN A 24 -3.37 6.18 1.01
CA ASN A 24 -2.10 6.34 0.30
C ASN A 24 -1.00 5.43 0.86
N ALA A 25 -0.90 5.31 2.19
CA ALA A 25 0.07 4.43 2.84
C ALA A 25 -0.11 2.96 2.41
N ILE A 26 -1.34 2.48 2.32
CA ILE A 26 -1.66 1.12 1.84
C ILE A 26 -1.28 0.97 0.37
N GLY A 27 -1.62 1.94 -0.47
CA GLY A 27 -1.21 1.98 -1.88
C GLY A 27 0.31 1.85 -2.04
N LEU A 28 1.08 2.61 -1.27
CA LEU A 28 2.54 2.58 -1.27
C LEU A 28 3.11 1.23 -0.80
N VAL A 29 2.49 0.58 0.20
CA VAL A 29 2.87 -0.78 0.62
C VAL A 29 2.62 -1.80 -0.50
N ASN A 30 1.47 -1.70 -1.17
CA ASN A 30 1.14 -2.58 -2.30
C ASN A 30 2.12 -2.39 -3.47
N ASP A 31 2.40 -1.14 -3.84
CA ASP A 31 3.35 -0.79 -4.90
C ASP A 31 4.76 -1.29 -4.57
N SER A 32 5.19 -1.15 -3.31
CA SER A 32 6.45 -1.73 -2.81
C SER A 32 6.48 -3.23 -3.03
N ALA A 33 5.42 -3.95 -2.66
CA ALA A 33 5.36 -5.41 -2.82
C ALA A 33 5.41 -5.84 -4.30
N VAL A 34 4.78 -5.08 -5.21
CA VAL A 34 4.89 -5.30 -6.66
C VAL A 34 6.31 -5.07 -7.14
N LEU A 35 6.94 -3.95 -6.76
CA LEU A 35 8.30 -3.61 -7.15
C LEU A 35 9.32 -4.63 -6.63
N ALA A 36 9.13 -5.15 -5.42
CA ALA A 36 9.95 -6.22 -4.85
C ALA A 36 9.91 -7.50 -5.69
N LYS A 37 8.72 -7.90 -6.17
CA LYS A 37 8.56 -9.06 -7.08
C LYS A 37 9.27 -8.88 -8.41
N MET A 38 9.42 -7.63 -8.85
CA MET A 38 10.14 -7.26 -10.07
C MET A 38 11.64 -7.01 -9.83
N CYS A 39 12.17 -7.38 -8.66
CA CYS A 39 13.55 -7.17 -8.23
C CYS A 39 14.00 -5.69 -8.25
N SER A 40 13.06 -4.75 -8.11
CA SER A 40 13.35 -3.32 -8.02
C SER A 40 13.41 -2.88 -6.55
N TYR A 41 14.36 -3.46 -5.82
CA TYR A 41 14.41 -3.38 -4.35
C TYR A 41 14.63 -1.96 -3.84
N GLY A 42 15.46 -1.15 -4.51
CA GLY A 42 15.65 0.25 -4.16
C GLY A 42 14.36 1.06 -4.22
N ARG A 43 13.58 0.90 -5.29
CA ARG A 43 12.29 1.60 -5.45
C ARG A 43 11.27 1.11 -4.43
N ALA A 44 11.21 -0.20 -4.20
CA ALA A 44 10.33 -0.78 -3.18
C ALA A 44 10.65 -0.24 -1.78
N GLN A 45 11.93 -0.17 -1.41
CA GLN A 45 12.35 0.39 -0.12
C GLN A 45 11.95 1.86 0.01
N ALA A 46 12.11 2.66 -1.04
CA ALA A 46 11.72 4.06 -1.00
C ALA A 46 10.20 4.26 -0.89
N MET A 47 9.39 3.40 -1.54
CA MET A 47 7.94 3.38 -1.35
C MET A 47 7.54 3.11 0.11
N LEU A 48 8.24 2.22 0.81
CA LEU A 48 7.97 1.95 2.24
C LEU A 48 8.36 3.11 3.16
N VAL A 49 9.40 3.87 2.82
CA VAL A 49 9.76 5.09 3.56
C VAL A 49 8.64 6.12 3.43
N LEU A 50 8.13 6.33 2.20
CA LEU A 50 6.99 7.22 1.98
C LEU A 50 5.75 6.71 2.74
N ALA A 51 5.46 5.41 2.71
CA ALA A 51 4.34 4.83 3.44
C ALA A 51 4.45 5.10 4.95
N ALA A 52 5.65 4.96 5.54
CA ALA A 52 5.88 5.25 6.95
C ALA A 52 5.67 6.74 7.29
N GLU A 53 6.02 7.65 6.38
CA GLU A 53 5.78 9.09 6.55
C GLU A 53 4.29 9.46 6.44
N GLU A 54 3.55 8.83 5.54
CA GLU A 54 2.09 8.94 5.49
C GLU A 54 1.46 8.46 6.81
N VAL A 55 1.90 7.31 7.33
CA VAL A 55 1.42 6.76 8.62
C VAL A 55 1.77 7.67 9.79
N ALA A 56 2.98 8.24 9.84
CA ALA A 56 3.36 9.16 10.91
C ALA A 56 2.48 10.41 10.93
N ARG A 57 2.13 10.95 9.75
CA ARG A 57 1.19 12.07 9.63
C ARG A 57 -0.23 11.68 9.99
N ALA A 58 -0.67 10.48 9.58
CA ALA A 58 -1.98 9.96 9.95
C ALA A 58 -2.09 9.80 11.47
N HIS A 59 -1.07 9.24 12.12
CA HIS A 59 -1.01 9.11 13.58
C HIS A 59 -1.10 10.48 14.26
N PHE A 60 -0.33 11.47 13.81
CA PHE A 60 -0.42 12.82 14.35
C PHE A 60 -1.84 13.38 14.25
N LEU A 61 -2.45 13.31 13.06
CA LEU A 61 -3.82 13.81 12.86
C LEU A 61 -4.83 13.06 13.71
N TYR A 62 -4.66 11.75 13.86
CA TYR A 62 -5.53 10.94 14.71
C TYR A 62 -5.46 11.40 16.17
N ASP A 63 -4.26 11.49 16.73
CA ASP A 63 -4.06 11.92 18.11
C ASP A 63 -4.59 13.33 18.37
N ALA A 64 -4.44 14.24 17.40
CA ALA A 64 -4.80 15.64 17.54
C ALA A 64 -6.28 15.97 17.31
N ALA A 65 -7.05 15.07 16.68
CA ALA A 65 -8.39 15.40 16.18
C ALA A 65 -9.45 14.31 16.40
N GLN A 66 -9.08 13.14 16.96
CA GLN A 66 -10.01 12.02 17.03
C GLN A 66 -11.21 12.26 17.94
N GLU A 67 -11.05 13.02 19.03
CA GLU A 67 -12.17 13.33 19.92
C GLU A 67 -13.16 14.28 19.23
N GLU A 68 -12.63 15.26 18.52
CA GLU A 68 -13.34 16.34 17.84
C GLU A 68 -14.15 15.81 16.66
N TRP A 69 -13.57 14.95 15.81
CA TRP A 69 -14.32 14.38 14.67
C TRP A 69 -15.26 13.23 15.08
N SER A 70 -15.11 12.68 16.28
CA SER A 70 -15.99 11.63 16.80
C SER A 70 -17.23 12.18 17.48
N THR A 71 -17.22 13.46 17.86
CA THR A 71 -18.34 14.06 18.54
C THR A 71 -19.31 14.63 17.49
N PRO A 72 -20.61 14.31 17.54
CA PRO A 72 -21.59 14.94 16.64
C PRO A 72 -21.60 16.44 16.91
N HIS A 73 -21.29 17.26 15.90
CA HIS A 73 -21.05 18.69 16.08
C HIS A 73 -21.99 19.58 15.26
N ASP A 74 -22.52 20.57 15.97
CA ASP A 74 -23.22 21.78 15.51
C ASP A 74 -22.26 23.00 15.54
N THR A 75 -20.95 22.78 15.77
CA THR A 75 -19.92 23.80 15.97
C THR A 75 -18.62 23.51 15.22
N ASP A 76 -18.06 24.54 14.58
CA ASP A 76 -16.76 24.51 13.90
C ASP A 76 -15.60 24.43 14.92
N VAL A 77 -15.13 23.21 15.19
CA VAL A 77 -13.90 22.97 15.97
C VAL A 77 -12.70 22.91 15.03
N TRP A 78 -11.64 23.64 15.41
CA TRP A 78 -10.39 23.76 14.66
C TRP A 78 -9.29 22.96 15.34
N ILE A 79 -8.55 22.18 14.55
CA ILE A 79 -7.34 21.48 14.96
C ILE A 79 -6.14 22.25 14.43
N ASP A 80 -5.19 22.50 15.32
CA ASP A 80 -3.92 23.15 15.04
C ASP A 80 -2.90 22.08 14.57
N VAL A 81 -2.53 22.14 13.30
CA VAL A 81 -1.60 21.21 12.66
C VAL A 81 -0.25 21.92 12.43
N PRO A 82 0.86 21.40 13.00
CA PRO A 82 2.19 21.94 12.80
C PRO A 82 2.56 21.94 11.32
N ARG A 83 3.27 22.99 10.90
CA ARG A 83 3.72 23.14 9.53
C ARG A 83 4.54 21.95 9.04
N GLU A 84 5.27 21.24 9.90
CA GLU A 84 6.06 20.06 9.55
C GLU A 84 5.20 18.93 8.97
N VAL A 85 3.98 18.74 9.48
CA VAL A 85 3.01 17.74 8.99
C VAL A 85 2.47 18.12 7.61
N VAL A 86 2.35 19.43 7.34
CA VAL A 86 1.87 20.01 6.08
C VAL A 86 2.99 20.03 5.03
N ASP A 87 4.18 20.47 5.41
CA ASP A 87 5.29 20.77 4.52
C ASP A 87 6.12 19.53 4.13
N MET A 88 5.91 18.35 4.71
CA MET A 88 6.57 17.11 4.24
C MET A 88 6.39 16.86 2.72
N CYS A 89 5.33 17.39 2.10
CA CYS A 89 5.11 17.31 0.65
C CYS A 89 5.92 18.33 -0.18
N ARG A 90 6.41 19.43 0.43
CA ARG A 90 7.00 20.58 -0.26
C ARG A 90 8.45 20.37 -0.75
N PRO A 91 9.34 19.64 -0.04
CA PRO A 91 10.70 19.39 -0.49
C PRO A 91 10.78 18.70 -1.86
N MET A 92 9.85 17.78 -2.18
CA MET A 92 9.82 17.10 -3.49
C MET A 92 9.58 18.06 -4.65
N LEU A 93 8.75 19.09 -4.47
CA LEU A 93 8.50 20.11 -5.51
C LEU A 93 9.77 20.91 -5.84
N SER A 94 10.63 21.17 -4.85
CA SER A 94 11.91 21.87 -5.09
C SER A 94 12.91 21.02 -5.88
N GLY A 95 12.88 19.69 -5.70
CA GLY A 95 13.64 18.73 -6.53
C GLY A 95 13.05 18.57 -7.94
N LEU A 96 11.72 18.60 -8.06
CA LEU A 96 11.02 18.64 -9.35
C LEU A 96 11.35 19.92 -10.13
N GLN A 97 11.52 21.08 -9.50
CA GLN A 97 11.97 22.30 -10.19
C GLN A 97 13.37 22.18 -10.80
N VAL A 98 14.22 21.30 -10.25
CA VAL A 98 15.51 20.94 -10.87
C VAL A 98 15.26 19.96 -12.03
N ALA A 99 14.39 18.98 -11.83
CA ALA A 99 13.94 18.07 -12.87
C ALA A 99 13.18 18.76 -14.01
N GLU A 100 12.54 19.92 -13.81
CA GLU A 100 11.86 20.77 -14.81
C GLU A 100 12.87 21.58 -15.65
N ARG A 101 14.11 21.77 -15.18
CA ARG A 101 15.18 22.43 -15.94
C ARG A 101 15.82 21.53 -17.00
N TYR A 102 15.74 20.21 -16.83
CA TYR A 102 16.30 19.21 -17.74
C TYR A 102 15.39 18.76 -18.93
N PRO A 103 14.03 18.85 -18.89
CA PRO A 103 13.15 18.58 -20.02
C PRO A 103 13.05 19.75 -21.00
N ALA A 104 13.88 20.79 -20.88
CA ALA A 104 14.00 21.87 -21.86
C ALA A 104 14.40 21.42 -23.29
N GLY A 105 14.56 20.11 -23.53
CA GLY A 105 14.64 19.47 -24.86
C GLY A 105 13.86 18.15 -24.97
N MET A 106 12.92 17.88 -24.05
CA MET A 106 12.02 16.72 -24.03
C MET A 106 10.54 17.13 -24.02
N SER A 107 10.22 18.36 -24.44
CA SER A 107 8.81 18.82 -24.58
C SER A 107 7.99 17.86 -25.42
N THR A 108 8.58 17.32 -26.48
CA THR A 108 8.03 16.30 -27.38
C THR A 108 7.62 14.98 -26.71
N PHE A 109 8.20 14.65 -25.54
CA PHE A 109 7.83 13.45 -24.78
C PHE A 109 6.54 13.66 -23.97
N TRP A 110 6.30 14.90 -23.55
CA TRP A 110 5.11 15.27 -22.77
C TRP A 110 3.99 15.85 -23.64
N ASP A 111 4.30 16.30 -24.86
CA ASP A 111 3.38 16.79 -25.87
C ASP A 111 3.71 16.19 -27.25
N PRO A 112 3.01 15.13 -27.70
CA PRO A 112 3.36 14.37 -28.90
C PRO A 112 3.19 15.15 -30.23
N ASP A 113 2.64 16.36 -30.20
CA ASP A 113 2.38 17.20 -31.38
C ASP A 113 3.46 18.29 -31.64
N ASP A 114 4.55 18.32 -30.85
CA ASP A 114 5.63 19.31 -31.01
C ASP A 114 6.63 18.89 -32.12
N GLU A 115 6.55 19.48 -33.32
CA GLU A 115 7.40 19.13 -34.47
C GLU A 115 8.83 19.73 -34.44
N THR A 116 9.23 20.42 -33.36
CA THR A 116 10.52 21.14 -33.33
C THR A 116 11.65 20.31 -32.69
N GLY A 117 12.46 19.69 -33.55
CA GLY A 117 13.52 18.76 -33.19
C GLY A 117 14.67 19.32 -32.31
N LEU A 118 15.02 18.50 -31.31
CA LEU A 118 16.30 18.25 -30.65
C LEU A 118 17.47 19.25 -30.86
N ALA A 119 17.86 19.93 -29.76
CA ALA A 119 19.26 20.30 -29.48
C ALA A 119 19.51 20.43 -27.96
N PHE A 120 20.48 19.68 -27.43
CA PHE A 120 20.83 19.66 -25.98
C PHE A 120 22.14 20.41 -25.68
N PRO A 121 22.15 21.40 -24.76
CA PRO A 121 23.36 21.83 -24.07
C PRO A 121 23.37 21.30 -22.62
N TYR A 122 24.49 20.69 -22.23
CA TYR A 122 24.76 20.22 -20.86
C TYR A 122 25.14 21.39 -19.94
N SER A 123 24.68 21.44 -18.67
CA SER A 123 25.52 21.89 -17.54
C SER A 123 24.93 21.61 -16.14
N ASP A 124 25.83 21.11 -15.29
CA ASP A 124 26.14 21.40 -13.89
C ASP A 124 25.10 21.36 -12.76
N SER A 125 25.46 20.51 -11.79
CA SER A 125 24.80 20.09 -10.56
C SER A 125 24.67 21.17 -9.48
N ALA A 126 23.52 21.19 -8.79
CA ALA A 126 23.29 21.98 -7.58
C ALA A 126 23.63 21.17 -6.29
N PRO A 127 24.27 21.78 -5.28
CA PRO A 127 24.53 21.13 -4.00
C PRO A 127 23.44 21.46 -2.96
N GLY A 128 22.92 20.44 -2.28
CA GLY A 128 22.08 20.61 -1.10
C GLY A 128 20.97 19.56 -1.02
N GLY A 129 21.13 18.55 -0.17
CA GLY A 129 20.11 17.51 0.03
C GLY A 129 20.60 16.45 1.00
N GLY A 130 20.47 16.70 2.30
CA GLY A 130 20.81 15.73 3.34
C GLY A 130 19.69 14.73 3.61
N GLU A 131 18.44 15.21 3.71
CA GLU A 131 17.25 14.38 3.97
C GLU A 131 16.75 13.63 2.74
N ILE A 132 16.98 14.18 1.54
CA ILE A 132 16.63 13.58 0.25
C ILE A 132 17.35 12.23 0.05
N LYS A 133 18.47 11.96 0.73
CA LYS A 133 19.38 10.84 0.40
C LYS A 133 18.77 9.44 0.52
N LYS A 134 17.86 9.20 1.47
CA LYS A 134 17.29 7.85 1.68
C LYS A 134 16.14 7.54 0.72
N GLN A 135 15.26 8.51 0.47
CA GLN A 135 14.18 8.40 -0.51
C GLN A 135 14.73 8.45 -1.94
N ALA A 136 15.70 9.32 -2.22
CA ALA A 136 16.28 9.47 -3.55
C ALA A 136 17.12 8.27 -3.99
N ALA A 137 17.79 7.56 -3.07
CA ALA A 137 18.57 6.37 -3.41
C ALA A 137 17.72 5.28 -4.09
N GLY A 138 16.41 5.24 -3.80
CA GLY A 138 15.48 4.31 -4.43
C GLY A 138 14.92 4.77 -5.77
N PHE A 139 15.00 6.05 -6.14
CA PHE A 139 14.40 6.57 -7.38
C PHE A 139 15.41 7.10 -8.39
N HIS A 140 16.57 7.54 -7.94
CA HIS A 140 17.55 8.24 -8.76
C HIS A 140 18.84 7.44 -8.91
N VAL A 141 19.49 7.62 -10.07
CA VAL A 141 20.86 7.17 -10.27
C VAL A 141 21.78 8.14 -9.54
N ASP A 142 22.60 7.62 -8.64
CA ASP A 142 23.59 8.40 -7.91
C ASP A 142 24.98 8.21 -8.53
N ARG A 143 25.82 9.23 -8.43
CA ARG A 143 27.20 9.20 -8.90
C ARG A 143 28.13 9.73 -7.81
N THR A 144 28.90 8.81 -7.23
CA THR A 144 30.01 9.17 -6.34
C THR A 144 31.33 9.03 -7.09
N GLY A 145 31.85 10.15 -7.60
CA GLY A 145 33.10 10.19 -8.37
C GLY A 145 32.98 9.49 -9.72
N LYS A 146 33.56 8.29 -9.86
CA LYS A 146 33.45 7.43 -11.06
C LYS A 146 32.44 6.30 -10.92
N LEU A 147 31.96 6.04 -9.70
CA LEU A 147 30.96 5.02 -9.46
C LEU A 147 29.58 5.58 -9.78
N ILE A 148 28.83 4.89 -10.61
CA ILE A 148 27.42 5.16 -10.90
C ILE A 148 26.63 4.03 -10.26
N THR A 149 25.69 4.35 -9.38
CA THR A 149 24.81 3.39 -8.71
C THR A 149 23.37 3.67 -9.09
N SER A 150 22.65 2.63 -9.46
CA SER A 150 21.23 2.63 -9.79
C SER A 150 20.42 2.10 -8.61
N PRO A 151 19.13 2.46 -8.48
CA PRO A 151 18.22 1.79 -7.57
C PRO A 151 18.13 0.26 -7.76
N MET A 152 18.53 -0.24 -8.94
CA MET A 152 18.62 -1.67 -9.24
C MET A 152 19.86 -2.33 -8.62
N ASP A 153 20.86 -1.56 -8.21
CA ASP A 153 22.07 -2.07 -7.55
C ASP A 153 21.87 -2.26 -6.04
N ILE A 154 20.73 -1.81 -5.51
CA ILE A 154 20.36 -2.01 -4.10
C ILE A 154 19.91 -3.47 -3.92
N PRO A 155 20.54 -4.24 -3.02
CA PRO A 155 20.16 -5.63 -2.78
C PRO A 155 18.81 -5.71 -2.03
N GLU A 156 18.13 -6.86 -2.12
CA GLU A 156 16.84 -7.10 -1.47
C GLU A 156 16.87 -6.85 0.05
N GLY A 157 17.95 -7.25 0.73
CA GLY A 157 18.11 -7.02 2.16
C GLY A 157 16.95 -7.60 2.99
N ALA A 158 16.43 -6.80 3.92
CA ALA A 158 15.31 -7.17 4.81
C ALA A 158 13.95 -6.64 4.30
N LEU A 159 13.81 -6.39 3.00
CA LEU A 159 12.63 -5.76 2.42
C LEU A 159 11.30 -6.49 2.73
N PRO A 160 11.19 -7.84 2.65
CA PRO A 160 9.95 -8.54 3.01
C PRO A 160 9.53 -8.31 4.46
N LEU A 161 10.50 -8.26 5.39
CA LEU A 161 10.24 -7.95 6.79
C LEU A 161 9.78 -6.50 6.95
N PHE A 162 10.37 -5.56 6.21
CA PHE A 162 10.00 -4.15 6.28
C PHE A 162 8.58 -3.90 5.77
N ILE A 163 8.17 -4.55 4.66
CA ILE A 163 6.79 -4.55 4.17
C ILE A 163 5.83 -4.98 5.29
N THR A 164 6.11 -6.12 5.93
CA THR A 164 5.26 -6.65 7.02
C THR A 164 5.19 -5.69 8.21
N LEU A 165 6.31 -5.07 8.61
CA LEU A 165 6.34 -4.15 9.75
C LEU A 165 5.51 -2.88 9.48
N VAL A 166 5.66 -2.28 8.31
CA VAL A 166 4.87 -1.09 7.93
C VAL A 166 3.39 -1.45 7.84
N ALA A 167 3.06 -2.57 7.18
CA ALA A 167 1.69 -3.05 7.07
C ALA A 167 1.04 -3.32 8.44
N ARG A 168 1.79 -3.88 9.39
CA ARG A 168 1.31 -4.06 10.78
C ARG A 168 1.09 -2.74 11.50
N GLY A 169 1.96 -1.74 11.28
CA GLY A 169 1.75 -0.39 11.82
C GLY A 169 0.45 0.23 11.31
N ILE A 170 0.19 0.12 10.01
CA ILE A 170 -1.08 0.57 9.40
C ILE A 170 -2.27 -0.18 10.02
N GLU A 171 -2.20 -1.51 10.12
CA GLU A 171 -3.27 -2.34 10.67
C GLU A 171 -3.58 -2.00 12.14
N MET A 172 -2.55 -1.67 12.94
CA MET A 172 -2.74 -1.20 14.32
C MET A 172 -3.54 0.11 14.36
N HIS A 173 -3.22 1.08 13.51
CA HIS A 173 -3.98 2.34 13.44
C HIS A 173 -5.43 2.13 12.97
N LEU A 174 -5.65 1.27 11.98
CA LEU A 174 -7.01 0.93 11.54
C LEU A 174 -7.78 0.22 12.67
N ALA A 175 -7.13 -0.66 13.42
CA ALA A 175 -7.76 -1.36 14.54
C ALA A 175 -8.14 -0.40 15.67
N GLU A 176 -7.31 0.61 15.94
CA GLU A 176 -7.59 1.69 16.89
C GLU A 176 -8.83 2.49 16.47
N ASP A 177 -8.91 2.90 15.20
CA ASP A 177 -10.09 3.58 14.65
C ASP A 177 -11.34 2.69 14.72
N ARG A 178 -11.21 1.39 14.45
CA ARG A 178 -12.31 0.43 14.58
C ARG A 178 -12.80 0.30 16.02
N ILE A 179 -11.90 0.29 17.01
CA ILE A 179 -12.29 0.25 18.43
C ILE A 179 -13.07 1.52 18.80
N ARG A 180 -12.62 2.68 18.31
CA ARG A 180 -13.35 3.95 18.46
C ARG A 180 -14.75 3.88 17.82
N HIS A 181 -14.90 3.27 16.65
CA HIS A 181 -16.21 3.05 16.03
C HIS A 181 -17.12 2.14 16.86
N GLN A 182 -16.58 1.13 17.54
CA GLN A 182 -17.37 0.22 18.36
C GLN A 182 -17.89 0.88 19.65
N SER A 183 -17.22 1.91 20.14
CA SER A 183 -17.66 2.71 21.29
C SER A 183 -18.57 3.89 20.91
N ALA A 184 -18.72 4.18 19.61
CA ALA A 184 -19.57 5.25 19.09
C ALA A 184 -21.06 4.94 19.23
N ARG A 185 -21.89 5.98 19.31
CA ARG A 185 -23.35 5.80 19.51
C ARG A 185 -24.02 5.41 18.18
N PRO A 186 -25.13 4.63 18.21
CA PRO A 186 -25.81 4.17 16.98
C PRO A 186 -26.32 5.28 16.04
N GLU A 187 -26.39 6.52 16.51
CA GLU A 187 -26.92 7.68 15.78
C GLU A 187 -25.82 8.52 15.11
N GLU A 188 -24.54 8.19 15.32
CA GLU A 188 -23.40 8.87 14.72
C GLU A 188 -23.15 8.31 13.30
N ALA A 189 -23.31 9.16 12.28
CA ALA A 189 -22.98 8.80 10.91
C ALA A 189 -21.46 8.72 10.76
N LEU A 190 -20.94 7.49 10.72
CA LEU A 190 -19.51 7.21 10.68
C LEU A 190 -19.05 6.80 9.27
N ASP A 191 -17.87 7.26 8.87
CA ASP A 191 -17.20 6.85 7.63
C ASP A 191 -16.38 5.57 7.85
N LEU A 192 -16.67 4.51 7.09
CA LEU A 192 -16.05 3.21 7.33
C LEU A 192 -14.67 3.13 6.65
N ALA A 193 -13.61 3.09 7.45
CA ALA A 193 -12.26 2.68 7.03
C ALA A 193 -12.10 1.15 6.95
N GLU A 194 -13.17 0.38 7.20
CA GLU A 194 -13.13 -1.08 7.31
C GLU A 194 -12.61 -1.78 6.05
N PHE A 195 -12.87 -1.22 4.87
CA PHE A 195 -12.36 -1.77 3.61
C PHE A 195 -10.83 -1.76 3.54
N LEU A 196 -10.16 -0.82 4.22
CA LEU A 196 -8.71 -0.72 4.26
C LEU A 196 -8.06 -1.89 5.02
N HIS A 197 -8.75 -2.47 6.01
CA HIS A 197 -8.27 -3.67 6.71
C HIS A 197 -8.10 -4.84 5.74
N VAL A 198 -9.06 -5.03 4.84
CA VAL A 198 -9.02 -6.11 3.85
C VAL A 198 -7.82 -5.94 2.91
N GLU A 199 -7.52 -4.70 2.51
CA GLU A 199 -6.43 -4.40 1.58
C GLU A 199 -5.06 -4.61 2.21
N ILE A 200 -4.86 -4.24 3.48
CA ILE A 200 -3.55 -4.34 4.14
C ILE A 200 -3.28 -5.73 4.73
N PHE A 201 -4.33 -6.51 5.02
CA PHE A 201 -4.23 -7.82 5.65
C PHE A 201 -3.20 -8.79 5.01
N PRO A 202 -3.14 -8.94 3.67
CA PRO A 202 -2.16 -9.82 3.02
C PRO A 202 -0.70 -9.49 3.33
N PHE A 203 -0.41 -8.22 3.65
CA PHE A 203 0.92 -7.73 3.94
C PHE A 203 1.23 -7.76 5.44
N ALA A 204 0.25 -7.46 6.30
CA ALA A 204 0.42 -7.45 7.75
C ALA A 204 0.51 -8.88 8.34
N TRP A 205 -0.27 -9.81 7.77
CA TRP A 205 -0.45 -11.18 8.26
C TRP A 205 -0.32 -12.22 7.13
N PRO A 206 0.83 -12.26 6.41
CA PRO A 206 0.99 -13.12 5.24
C PRO A 206 0.86 -14.61 5.55
N GLU A 207 1.28 -15.05 6.75
CA GLU A 207 1.16 -16.45 7.17
C GLU A 207 -0.28 -16.84 7.50
N ASP A 208 -1.06 -15.93 8.10
CA ASP A 208 -2.47 -16.17 8.41
C ASP A 208 -3.32 -16.18 7.13
N LEU A 209 -2.98 -15.34 6.14
CA LEU A 209 -3.61 -15.43 4.83
C LEU A 209 -3.33 -16.77 4.15
N LYS A 210 -2.08 -17.25 4.21
CA LYS A 210 -1.72 -18.57 3.65
C LYS A 210 -2.50 -19.68 4.32
N SER A 211 -2.62 -19.67 5.65
CA SER A 211 -3.33 -20.71 6.40
C SER A 211 -4.82 -20.75 6.00
N VAL A 212 -5.48 -19.59 5.92
CA VAL A 212 -6.88 -19.48 5.45
C VAL A 212 -7.04 -20.04 4.04
N LEU A 213 -6.17 -19.66 3.11
CA LEU A 213 -6.23 -20.15 1.73
C LEU A 213 -6.00 -21.66 1.63
N THR A 214 -5.11 -22.22 2.45
CA THR A 214 -4.87 -23.67 2.51
C THR A 214 -6.04 -24.43 3.13
N GLU A 215 -6.62 -23.94 4.22
CA GLU A 215 -7.78 -24.57 4.87
C GLU A 215 -9.03 -24.55 3.99
N GLU A 216 -9.26 -23.47 3.26
CA GLU A 216 -10.35 -23.40 2.27
C GLU A 216 -10.11 -24.31 1.07
N GLY A 217 -8.86 -24.42 0.61
CA GLY A 217 -8.44 -25.36 -0.42
C GLY A 217 -8.71 -26.82 -0.01
N GLU A 218 -8.35 -27.17 1.22
CA GLU A 218 -8.59 -28.50 1.79
C GLU A 218 -10.08 -28.79 2.01
N LYS A 219 -10.86 -27.82 2.50
CA LYS A 219 -12.32 -27.96 2.62
C LYS A 219 -13.00 -28.16 1.25
N ARG A 220 -12.57 -27.43 0.22
CA ARG A 220 -13.08 -27.60 -1.16
C ARG A 220 -12.68 -28.96 -1.74
N LEU A 221 -11.45 -29.41 -1.51
CA LEU A 221 -10.99 -30.72 -1.97
C LEU A 221 -11.70 -31.87 -1.24
N GLY A 222 -11.95 -31.72 0.06
CA GLY A 222 -12.77 -32.63 0.88
C GLY A 222 -14.22 -32.72 0.39
N ALA A 223 -14.84 -31.59 0.07
CA ALA A 223 -16.19 -31.55 -0.51
C ALA A 223 -16.24 -32.22 -1.90
N MET A 224 -15.24 -32.01 -2.76
CA MET A 224 -15.16 -32.64 -4.09
C MET A 224 -14.86 -34.15 -4.04
N THR A 225 -14.24 -34.63 -2.97
CA THR A 225 -13.98 -36.07 -2.77
C THR A 225 -15.16 -36.78 -2.09
N ALA A 226 -15.95 -36.08 -1.27
CA ALA A 226 -17.19 -36.58 -0.69
C ALA A 226 -18.32 -36.77 -1.73
N ASP A 227 -18.31 -36.01 -2.82
CA ASP A 227 -19.27 -36.12 -3.93
C ASP A 227 -18.86 -37.14 -5.02
N ARG A 228 -17.77 -37.88 -4.81
CA ARG A 228 -17.46 -39.04 -5.66
C ARG A 228 -18.47 -40.14 -5.35
N ILE A 229 -19.48 -40.23 -6.22
CA ILE A 229 -20.37 -41.39 -6.38
C ILE A 229 -19.56 -42.67 -6.14
N PRO A 230 -19.94 -43.52 -5.16
CA PRO A 230 -19.22 -44.76 -4.93
C PRO A 230 -19.23 -45.55 -6.25
N PRO A 231 -18.11 -46.18 -6.65
CA PRO A 231 -18.10 -46.99 -7.85
C PRO A 231 -19.22 -48.04 -7.72
N PRO A 232 -20.00 -48.30 -8.79
CA PRO A 232 -21.09 -49.25 -8.72
C PRO A 232 -20.54 -50.58 -8.22
N SER A 233 -21.07 -51.05 -7.09
CA SER A 233 -20.70 -52.32 -6.48
C SER A 233 -20.87 -53.44 -7.50
N LEU A 234 -19.75 -54.01 -7.95
CA LEU A 234 -19.72 -55.22 -8.77
C LEU A 234 -20.09 -56.44 -7.90
N THR A 235 -21.39 -56.56 -7.59
CA THR A 235 -21.97 -57.74 -6.94
C THR A 235 -23.39 -57.89 -7.48
N THR A 236 -23.66 -58.64 -8.54
CA THR A 236 -23.71 -60.11 -8.53
C THR A 236 -23.98 -60.58 -9.97
N LEU A 237 -22.99 -61.21 -10.60
CA LEU A 237 -23.23 -62.07 -11.76
C LEU A 237 -24.04 -63.28 -11.28
N ARG A 238 -25.36 -63.24 -11.48
CA ARG A 238 -26.20 -64.44 -11.31
C ARG A 238 -25.79 -65.50 -12.34
N PRO A 239 -25.52 -66.75 -11.94
CA PRO A 239 -25.23 -67.81 -12.89
C PRO A 239 -26.48 -68.14 -13.72
N ARG A 240 -26.30 -68.22 -15.04
CA ARG A 240 -27.32 -68.66 -16.00
C ARG A 240 -27.73 -70.11 -15.70
N PRO A 241 -29.03 -70.44 -15.65
CA PRO A 241 -29.48 -71.83 -15.57
C PRO A 241 -29.21 -72.56 -16.89
N ALA A 242 -28.49 -73.68 -16.79
CA ALA A 242 -28.28 -74.64 -17.86
C ALA A 242 -29.57 -75.44 -18.10
N GLY A 243 -30.14 -75.39 -19.31
CA GLY A 243 -31.33 -76.18 -19.57
C GLY A 243 -31.98 -76.00 -20.93
N TRP A 244 -31.25 -76.22 -22.04
CA TRP A 244 -31.87 -76.57 -23.32
C TRP A 244 -31.13 -77.75 -23.96
N ARG A 245 -31.67 -78.96 -23.72
CA ARG A 245 -31.33 -80.17 -24.49
C ARG A 245 -32.12 -80.15 -25.80
N ARG A 246 -31.41 -80.41 -26.90
CA ARG A 246 -31.97 -80.83 -28.19
C ARG A 246 -32.74 -82.15 -28.07
N ARG A 247 -33.88 -82.25 -28.74
CA ARG A 247 -34.34 -83.43 -29.51
C ARG A 247 -35.02 -82.87 -30.77
N ARG A 248 -34.42 -83.14 -31.94
CA ARG A 248 -34.74 -84.23 -32.88
C ARG A 248 -36.05 -83.96 -33.60
#